data_AF-A0A4X2M519-F1
#
_entry.id   AF-A0A4X2M519-F1
#
_cell.length_a   1.000
_cell.length_b   1.000
_cell.length_c   1.000
_cell.angle_alpha   90.00
_cell.angle_beta   90.00
_cell.angle_gamma   90.00
#
_symmetry.space_group_name_H-M   'P 1'
#
loop_
_entity.id
_entity.type
_entity.pdbx_description
1 polymer ?
#
loop_
_entity_poly.entity_id
_entity_poly.type
_entity_poly.pdbx_seq_one_letter_code
_entity_poly.pdbx_strand_id
1 'polypeptide(L)'
;MTAGIFRVCLVVVTAIINHPILFPWENATIPENEEEIIHKMRAHQEKLQLEQLRLEAELARLEEEKEPPKQAAEDGQQQNEGRLAWDLWSTLCMIIFLMIELWRQDYLDGIPPDSPGEEDDLHSPRITFQGISLPDKVTLSHFYERCIRGTTGDAVRTREFVEGFVDDLLEALRSVCNRDADMEVEDFIGVGSAYENWRVDKPVLCDLFVPFTPPEPYRFRPEVWCASKSVPLDLRGYGQIRVGWVNEGSANCICGKAKLGEDLLCLLHSKDNKIRPSSEREDLLCFKDSPFLDMDQVMKWFQTALTRAWQRISRKYEFDLAFGHLDTPGSLKIKFRSGKFIPFNLIPVVQCEDSDLYFVSHFPRGRPVGAPASSTHWFLSFAVYERHFLKMITKALPENACHLSCLQIASFLLTKQNRLTGISGLSSYHLKTALLHLLLAQPASDWRSEHLESRLNDLLCFLEKSLLEKKLYHFFVGNQKVPDTMGIPEVFRQAEPLNLFCPFVLQRSLYQKTVDSFYEMLKNASTLISEYSLHIPADHSSSLQKRTLS
;
A
#
# COMPACT_ATOMS: atom_id res chain seq x y z
N MET A 1 -34.87 -22.48 23.13
CA MET A 1 -33.64 -21.79 23.58
C MET A 1 -33.23 -20.72 22.58
N THR A 2 -33.87 -19.54 22.57
CA THR A 2 -33.43 -18.39 21.73
C THR A 2 -33.89 -17.02 22.26
N ALA A 3 -34.55 -16.95 23.42
CA ALA A 3 -34.81 -15.68 24.10
C ALA A 3 -33.61 -15.19 24.96
N GLY A 4 -32.61 -16.05 25.19
CA GLY A 4 -31.43 -15.75 26.01
C GLY A 4 -30.37 -14.92 25.28
N ILE A 5 -30.10 -15.23 24.01
CA ILE A 5 -29.02 -14.59 23.24
C ILE A 5 -29.35 -13.12 22.97
N PHE A 6 -30.61 -12.80 22.66
CA PHE A 6 -31.04 -11.42 22.43
C PHE A 6 -31.00 -10.57 23.71
N ARG A 7 -31.28 -11.15 24.88
CA ARG A 7 -31.15 -10.45 26.17
C ARG A 7 -29.70 -10.24 26.57
N VAL A 8 -28.80 -11.19 26.28
CA VAL A 8 -27.36 -11.02 26.55
C VAL A 8 -26.77 -9.93 25.67
N CYS A 9 -27.13 -9.88 24.37
CA CYS A 9 -26.68 -8.79 23.50
C CYS A 9 -27.25 -7.42 23.91
N LEU A 10 -28.50 -7.35 24.35
CA LEU A 10 -29.10 -6.08 24.79
C LEU A 10 -28.55 -5.60 26.14
N VAL A 11 -28.19 -6.52 27.05
CA VAL A 11 -27.56 -6.19 28.34
C VAL A 11 -26.10 -5.76 28.14
N VAL A 12 -25.37 -6.37 27.21
CA VAL A 12 -24.00 -5.92 26.85
C VAL A 12 -24.03 -4.56 26.17
N VAL A 13 -24.98 -4.31 25.27
CA VAL A 13 -25.13 -3.01 24.60
C VAL A 13 -25.61 -1.93 25.57
N THR A 14 -26.53 -2.23 26.49
CA THR A 14 -26.97 -1.25 27.51
C THR A 14 -25.94 -1.04 28.62
N ALA A 15 -25.13 -2.03 28.99
CA ALA A 15 -24.01 -1.84 29.93
C ALA A 15 -22.88 -0.99 29.34
N ILE A 16 -22.65 -1.07 28.02
CA ILE A 16 -21.66 -0.24 27.30
C ILE A 16 -22.17 1.19 27.09
N ILE A 17 -23.49 1.39 26.95
CA ILE A 17 -24.10 2.71 26.68
C ILE A 17 -24.44 3.48 27.97
N ASN A 18 -24.74 2.80 29.09
CA ASN A 18 -25.27 3.45 30.31
C ASN A 18 -24.33 3.50 31.53
N HIS A 19 -23.04 3.18 31.41
CA HIS A 19 -22.08 3.46 32.49
C HIS A 19 -21.09 4.58 32.12
N PRO A 20 -21.26 5.80 32.68
CA PRO A 20 -20.26 6.85 32.62
C PRO A 20 -19.21 6.54 33.69
N ILE A 21 -18.08 5.92 33.32
CA ILE A 21 -16.93 5.89 34.24
C ILE A 21 -16.22 7.24 34.13
N LEU A 22 -16.76 8.16 34.92
CA LEU A 22 -16.08 9.30 35.51
C LEU A 22 -14.75 8.84 36.11
N PHE A 23 -13.63 9.37 35.60
CA PHE A 23 -12.56 9.82 36.48
C PHE A 23 -11.97 11.13 35.94
N PRO A 24 -12.06 12.23 36.71
CA PRO A 24 -11.39 13.48 36.40
C PRO A 24 -9.89 13.31 36.63
N TRP A 25 -9.08 13.76 35.67
CA TRP A 25 -7.65 13.97 35.88
C TRP A 25 -7.48 15.23 36.72
N GLU A 26 -7.26 15.06 38.03
CA GLU A 26 -6.69 16.11 38.86
C GLU A 26 -5.58 15.53 39.74
N ASN A 27 -4.40 16.12 39.55
CA ASN A 27 -3.23 16.12 40.42
C ASN A 27 -2.35 14.88 40.44
N ALA A 28 -1.18 15.05 39.83
CA ALA A 28 0.02 14.27 40.03
C ALA A 28 0.47 14.36 41.49
N THR A 29 0.48 13.22 42.18
CA THR A 29 1.42 12.93 43.27
C THR A 29 1.60 11.43 43.40
N ILE A 30 2.84 10.98 43.22
CA ILE A 30 3.32 9.64 43.55
C ILE A 30 3.06 9.38 45.04
N PRO A 31 2.60 8.18 45.42
CA PRO A 31 3.46 7.37 46.27
C PRO A 31 3.53 5.89 45.87
N GLU A 32 4.71 5.35 46.12
CA GLU A 32 5.14 3.97 46.14
C GLU A 32 4.14 3.04 46.84
N ASN A 33 3.67 1.99 46.17
CA ASN A 33 3.66 0.59 46.66
C ASN A 33 3.06 -0.36 45.59
N GLU A 34 3.87 -0.78 44.60
CA GLU A 34 3.42 -1.68 43.51
C GLU A 34 2.87 -3.03 44.03
N GLU A 35 3.36 -3.50 45.18
CA GLU A 35 2.93 -4.75 45.79
C GLU A 35 1.48 -4.69 46.29
N GLU A 36 1.01 -3.53 46.76
CA GLU A 36 -0.37 -3.38 47.24
C GLU A 36 -1.37 -3.35 46.07
N ILE A 37 -0.96 -2.80 44.93
CA ILE A 37 -1.74 -2.83 43.68
C ILE A 37 -1.86 -4.26 43.18
N ILE A 38 -0.76 -5.01 43.15
CA ILE A 38 -0.76 -6.42 42.74
C ILE A 38 -1.62 -7.27 43.68
N HIS A 39 -1.57 -7.02 44.99
CA HIS A 39 -2.41 -7.72 45.96
C HIS A 39 -3.89 -7.41 45.76
N LYS A 40 -4.26 -6.14 45.51
CA LYS A 40 -5.65 -5.76 45.21
C LYS A 40 -6.12 -6.35 43.88
N MET A 41 -5.26 -6.40 42.86
CA MET A 41 -5.58 -7.05 41.58
C MET A 41 -5.81 -8.55 41.75
N ARG A 42 -4.99 -9.25 42.54
CA ARG A 42 -5.17 -10.68 42.81
C ARG A 42 -6.45 -10.98 43.59
N ALA A 43 -6.73 -10.19 44.64
CA ALA A 43 -7.98 -10.31 45.40
C ALA A 43 -9.22 -10.02 44.53
N HIS A 44 -9.11 -9.08 43.59
CA HIS A 44 -10.18 -8.80 42.64
C HIS A 44 -10.38 -9.94 41.64
N GLN A 45 -9.29 -10.54 41.15
CA GLN A 45 -9.34 -11.69 40.25
C GLN A 45 -9.97 -12.92 40.91
N GLU A 46 -9.63 -13.20 42.17
CA GLU A 46 -10.25 -14.29 42.95
C GLU A 46 -11.75 -14.06 43.17
N LYS A 47 -12.15 -12.81 43.43
CA LYS A 47 -13.57 -12.45 43.56
C LYS A 47 -14.34 -12.69 42.26
N LEU A 48 -13.76 -12.32 41.11
CA LEU A 48 -14.37 -12.54 39.79
C LEU A 48 -14.51 -14.04 39.47
N GLN A 49 -13.49 -14.84 39.80
CA GLN A 49 -13.54 -16.29 39.61
C GLN A 49 -14.62 -16.94 40.48
N LEU A 50 -14.79 -16.47 41.72
CA LEU A 50 -15.85 -16.96 42.61
C LEU A 50 -17.25 -16.61 42.10
N GLU A 51 -17.44 -15.39 41.58
CA GLU A 51 -18.71 -14.99 40.95
C GLU A 51 -19.00 -15.80 39.68
N GLN A 52 -17.99 -16.09 38.87
CA GLN A 52 -18.15 -16.91 37.68
C GLN A 52 -18.61 -18.34 38.03
N LEU A 53 -17.97 -18.97 39.02
CA LEU A 53 -18.37 -20.31 39.49
C LEU A 53 -19.78 -20.30 40.09
N ARG A 54 -20.17 -19.23 40.79
CA ARG A 54 -21.53 -19.07 41.31
C ARG A 54 -22.56 -18.99 40.19
N LEU A 55 -22.27 -18.23 39.13
CA LEU A 55 -23.15 -18.09 37.97
C LEU A 55 -23.26 -19.40 37.20
N GLU A 56 -22.17 -20.15 37.05
CA GLU A 56 -22.18 -21.48 36.43
C GLU A 56 -23.03 -22.48 37.23
N ALA A 57 -22.96 -22.45 38.56
CA ALA A 57 -23.81 -23.28 39.42
C ALA A 57 -25.30 -22.87 39.36
N GLU A 58 -25.61 -21.58 39.26
CA GLU A 58 -26.98 -21.10 39.06
C GLU A 58 -27.54 -21.51 37.69
N LEU A 59 -26.71 -21.48 36.64
CA LEU A 59 -27.09 -21.96 35.30
C LEU A 59 -27.35 -23.48 35.28
N ALA A 60 -26.51 -24.28 35.94
CA ALA A 60 -26.71 -25.72 36.05
C ALA A 60 -28.02 -26.07 36.79
N ARG A 61 -28.34 -25.35 37.87
CA ARG A 61 -29.62 -25.51 38.58
C ARG A 61 -30.83 -25.18 37.70
N LEU A 62 -30.71 -24.13 36.89
CA LEU A 62 -31.78 -23.71 35.96
C LEU A 62 -31.93 -24.66 34.76
N GLU A 63 -30.89 -25.42 34.44
CA GLU A 63 -30.94 -26.51 33.45
C GLU A 63 -31.62 -27.75 34.02
N GLU A 64 -31.32 -28.14 35.26
CA GLU A 64 -32.00 -29.24 35.95
C GLU A 64 -33.49 -28.94 36.22
N GLU A 65 -33.85 -27.69 36.54
CA GLU A 65 -35.25 -27.27 36.74
C GLU A 65 -36.06 -27.25 35.43
N LYS A 66 -35.40 -27.39 34.27
CA LYS A 66 -36.03 -27.42 32.94
C LYS A 66 -36.23 -28.82 32.35
N GLU A 67 -35.91 -29.90 33.07
CA GLU A 67 -36.34 -31.24 32.65
C GLU A 67 -37.80 -31.51 33.07
N PRO A 68 -38.76 -31.63 32.14
CA PRO A 68 -40.10 -32.09 32.47
C PRO A 68 -40.11 -33.63 32.67
N PRO A 69 -40.89 -34.18 33.62
CA PRO A 69 -41.08 -35.62 33.69
C PRO A 69 -41.90 -36.10 32.50
N LYS A 70 -41.54 -37.27 31.98
CA LYS A 70 -42.24 -37.98 30.90
C LYS A 70 -43.74 -38.12 31.23
N GLN A 71 -44.62 -37.51 30.45
CA GLN A 71 -45.88 -38.13 29.98
C GLN A 71 -46.64 -37.29 28.93
N ALA A 72 -46.95 -37.99 27.83
CA ALA A 72 -48.14 -37.93 26.97
C ALA A 72 -48.57 -36.62 26.27
N ALA A 73 -48.42 -36.68 24.94
CA ALA A 73 -49.45 -36.46 23.91
C ALA A 73 -50.08 -35.08 23.68
N GLU A 74 -50.15 -34.75 22.39
CA GLU A 74 -50.95 -33.71 21.72
C GLU A 74 -50.40 -32.27 21.74
N ASP A 75 -49.68 -31.91 20.67
CA ASP A 75 -49.95 -30.68 19.90
C ASP A 75 -49.02 -30.58 18.66
N GLY A 76 -49.48 -31.18 17.56
CA GLY A 76 -48.75 -31.25 16.28
C GLY A 76 -48.99 -30.10 15.31
N GLN A 77 -49.77 -29.06 15.68
CA GLN A 77 -50.23 -28.07 14.71
C GLN A 77 -49.61 -26.66 14.88
N GLN A 78 -49.19 -26.26 16.09
CA GLN A 78 -48.68 -24.89 16.33
C GLN A 78 -47.18 -24.69 16.00
N GLN A 79 -46.39 -25.78 15.94
CA GLN A 79 -44.94 -25.69 15.74
C GLN A 79 -44.52 -25.42 14.29
N ASN A 80 -45.40 -25.70 13.32
CA ASN A 80 -45.09 -25.60 11.90
C ASN A 80 -45.28 -24.17 11.35
N GLU A 81 -46.29 -23.43 11.84
CA GLU A 81 -46.52 -22.02 11.44
C GLU A 81 -45.41 -21.09 11.94
N GLY A 82 -44.88 -21.34 13.14
CA GLY A 82 -43.75 -20.59 13.68
C GLY A 82 -42.51 -20.75 12.80
N ARG A 83 -42.11 -21.98 12.46
CA ARG A 83 -40.91 -22.25 11.63
C ARG A 83 -40.97 -21.60 10.26
N LEU A 84 -42.13 -21.67 9.59
CA LEU A 84 -42.34 -21.02 8.28
C LEU A 84 -42.24 -19.48 8.37
N ALA A 85 -42.76 -18.87 9.44
CA ALA A 85 -42.63 -17.43 9.67
C ALA A 85 -41.17 -17.01 9.95
N TRP A 86 -40.40 -17.79 10.72
CA TRP A 86 -38.99 -17.50 11.02
C TRP A 86 -38.08 -17.57 9.78
N ASP A 87 -38.34 -18.51 8.87
CA ASP A 87 -37.60 -18.63 7.61
C ASP A 87 -37.97 -17.50 6.63
N LEU A 88 -39.22 -17.02 6.64
CA LEU A 88 -39.65 -15.87 5.85
C LEU A 88 -39.00 -14.56 6.31
N TRP A 89 -38.90 -14.33 7.62
CA TRP A 89 -38.21 -13.13 8.14
C TRP A 89 -36.70 -13.18 7.91
N SER A 90 -36.09 -14.36 8.05
CA SER A 90 -34.65 -14.53 7.78
C SER A 90 -34.35 -14.35 6.28
N THR A 91 -35.19 -14.87 5.39
CA THR A 91 -35.05 -14.65 3.95
C THR A 91 -35.32 -13.21 3.54
N LEU A 92 -36.32 -12.53 4.13
CA LEU A 92 -36.55 -11.09 3.95
C LEU A 92 -35.34 -10.26 4.38
N CYS A 93 -34.74 -10.54 5.54
CA CYS A 93 -33.53 -9.86 5.99
C CYS A 93 -32.35 -10.08 5.03
N MET A 94 -32.18 -11.30 4.50
CA MET A 94 -31.15 -11.59 3.50
C MET A 94 -31.40 -10.89 2.16
N ILE A 95 -32.67 -10.80 1.73
CA ILE A 95 -33.06 -10.05 0.53
C ILE A 95 -32.81 -8.56 0.74
N ILE A 96 -33.18 -7.99 1.88
CA ILE A 96 -32.91 -6.58 2.21
C ILE A 96 -31.40 -6.31 2.24
N PHE A 97 -30.61 -7.21 2.84
CA PHE A 97 -29.16 -7.09 2.85
C PHE A 97 -28.55 -7.16 1.44
N LEU A 98 -29.04 -8.08 0.59
CA LEU A 98 -28.66 -8.17 -0.82
C LEU A 98 -29.07 -6.92 -1.61
N MET A 99 -30.26 -6.36 -1.33
CA MET A 99 -30.70 -5.12 -1.96
C MET A 99 -29.83 -3.93 -1.52
N ILE A 100 -29.44 -3.84 -0.25
CA ILE A 100 -28.49 -2.81 0.22
C ILE A 100 -27.13 -2.97 -0.46
N GLU A 101 -26.63 -4.21 -0.60
CA GLU A 101 -25.36 -4.48 -1.29
C GLU A 101 -25.42 -4.21 -2.81
N LEU A 102 -26.53 -4.54 -3.45
CA LEU A 102 -26.79 -4.22 -4.87
C LEU A 102 -26.94 -2.71 -5.09
N TRP A 103 -27.67 -2.01 -4.21
CA TRP A 103 -27.79 -0.55 -4.25
C TRP A 103 -26.45 0.14 -3.98
N ARG A 104 -25.59 -0.46 -3.13
CA ARG A 104 -24.21 0.01 -2.92
C ARG A 104 -23.33 -0.19 -4.16
N GLN A 105 -23.54 -1.27 -4.93
CA GLN A 105 -22.84 -1.52 -6.18
C GLN A 105 -23.32 -0.61 -7.31
N ASP A 106 -24.62 -0.34 -7.43
CA ASP A 106 -25.17 0.54 -8.46
C ASP A 106 -24.80 2.02 -8.23
N TYR A 107 -24.58 2.45 -6.98
CA TYR A 107 -24.03 3.79 -6.68
C TYR A 107 -22.58 3.98 -7.13
N LEU A 108 -21.85 2.90 -7.45
CA LEU A 108 -20.50 2.95 -8.03
C LEU A 108 -20.51 3.11 -9.57
N ASP A 109 -21.67 3.04 -10.22
CA ASP A 109 -21.81 3.12 -11.68
C ASP A 109 -22.66 4.29 -12.21
N GLY A 110 -23.05 5.23 -11.36
CA GLY A 110 -23.70 6.46 -11.81
C GLY A 110 -23.51 7.59 -10.84
N ILE A 111 -22.79 8.64 -11.26
CA ILE A 111 -22.89 9.97 -10.64
C ILE A 111 -23.99 10.72 -11.40
N PRO A 112 -25.13 11.06 -10.76
CA PRO A 112 -25.90 12.23 -11.14
C PRO A 112 -25.90 13.29 -10.02
N PRO A 113 -26.12 14.57 -10.37
CA PRO A 113 -25.89 15.71 -9.48
C PRO A 113 -27.08 16.00 -8.56
N ASP A 114 -26.73 16.53 -7.38
CA ASP A 114 -27.49 17.40 -6.47
C ASP A 114 -28.97 17.10 -6.14
N SER A 115 -29.23 16.79 -4.87
CA SER A 115 -30.39 17.31 -4.13
C SER A 115 -30.10 17.35 -2.63
N PRO A 116 -30.46 18.42 -1.90
CA PRO A 116 -30.27 18.53 -0.46
C PRO A 116 -31.48 17.93 0.28
N GLY A 117 -31.23 17.24 1.40
CA GLY A 117 -32.28 16.80 2.31
C GLY A 117 -31.71 16.16 3.57
N GLU A 118 -31.66 16.98 4.63
CA GLU A 118 -32.07 16.70 6.03
C GLU A 118 -31.71 15.33 6.63
N GLU A 119 -30.64 15.28 7.43
CA GLU A 119 -30.64 15.11 8.90
C GLU A 119 -30.82 13.65 9.38
N ASP A 120 -29.81 13.07 10.07
CA ASP A 120 -29.82 13.00 11.54
C ASP A 120 -28.58 12.26 12.13
N ASP A 121 -28.05 12.85 13.20
CA ASP A 121 -27.23 12.34 14.31
C ASP A 121 -25.96 11.48 14.12
N LEU A 122 -24.79 12.14 14.18
CA LEU A 122 -23.74 11.81 15.16
C LEU A 122 -22.81 13.01 15.44
N HIS A 123 -22.86 13.51 16.68
CA HIS A 123 -22.08 14.66 17.16
C HIS A 123 -20.55 14.46 17.10
N SER A 124 -19.93 15.04 16.09
CA SER A 124 -18.79 15.96 16.20
C SER A 124 -18.83 16.85 14.95
N PRO A 125 -18.72 18.19 15.04
CA PRO A 125 -18.77 19.06 13.86
C PRO A 125 -17.43 18.96 13.11
N ARG A 126 -17.15 17.79 12.53
CA ARG A 126 -16.12 17.67 11.51
C ARG A 126 -16.70 18.33 10.27
N ILE A 127 -16.08 19.45 9.88
CA ILE A 127 -16.37 20.16 8.64
C ILE A 127 -16.22 19.13 7.52
N THR A 128 -17.34 18.71 6.91
CA THR A 128 -17.29 17.95 5.66
C THR A 128 -16.58 18.83 4.63
N PHE A 129 -15.77 18.23 3.74
CA PHE A 129 -15.04 19.00 2.73
C PHE A 129 -15.97 19.89 1.88
N GLN A 130 -17.25 19.52 1.78
CA GLN A 130 -18.30 20.32 1.15
C GLN A 130 -18.44 21.75 1.71
N GLY A 131 -17.95 22.02 2.93
CA GLY A 131 -17.90 23.36 3.54
C GLY A 131 -16.56 24.11 3.37
N ILE A 132 -15.54 23.52 2.75
CA ILE A 132 -14.20 24.11 2.56
C ILE A 132 -14.06 24.58 1.11
N SER A 133 -14.04 25.88 0.89
CA SER A 133 -13.79 26.44 -0.44
C SER A 133 -12.30 26.38 -0.79
N LEU A 134 -12.00 25.68 -1.88
CA LEU A 134 -10.68 25.78 -2.52
C LEU A 134 -10.52 27.15 -3.19
N PRO A 135 -9.27 27.63 -3.39
CA PRO A 135 -9.02 28.82 -4.18
C PRO A 135 -9.58 28.70 -5.60
N ASP A 136 -9.92 29.84 -6.18
CA ASP A 136 -10.45 29.91 -7.55
C ASP A 136 -9.44 29.37 -8.59
N LYS A 137 -9.96 28.97 -9.75
CA LYS A 137 -9.16 28.54 -10.90
C LYS A 137 -7.96 29.46 -11.19
N VAL A 138 -8.12 30.77 -11.10
CA VAL A 138 -7.06 31.74 -11.44
C VAL A 138 -5.90 31.62 -10.46
N THR A 139 -6.19 31.58 -9.16
CA THR A 139 -5.17 31.39 -8.12
C THR A 139 -4.50 30.02 -8.24
N LEU A 140 -5.28 28.96 -8.48
CA LEU A 140 -4.75 27.62 -8.70
C LEU A 140 -3.83 27.53 -9.93
N SER A 141 -4.22 28.16 -11.03
CA SER A 141 -3.42 28.18 -12.26
C SER A 141 -2.13 28.95 -12.07
N HIS A 142 -2.18 30.11 -11.41
CA HIS A 142 -0.98 30.90 -11.09
C HIS A 142 -0.04 30.15 -10.14
N PHE A 143 -0.59 29.51 -9.10
CA PHE A 143 0.15 28.63 -8.20
C PHE A 143 0.84 27.50 -8.98
N TYR A 144 0.11 26.83 -9.87
CA TYR A 144 0.62 25.73 -10.67
C TYR A 144 1.80 26.17 -11.56
N GLU A 145 1.62 27.22 -12.34
CA GLU A 145 2.65 27.74 -13.24
C GLU A 145 3.93 28.13 -12.46
N ARG A 146 3.75 28.79 -11.31
CA ARG A 146 4.85 29.38 -10.54
C ARG A 146 5.57 28.39 -9.62
N CYS A 147 4.82 27.53 -8.92
CA CYS A 147 5.39 26.63 -7.91
C CYS A 147 5.72 25.23 -8.47
N ILE A 148 5.01 24.80 -9.51
CA ILE A 148 5.07 23.42 -10.02
C ILE A 148 5.72 23.41 -11.41
N ARG A 149 5.18 24.14 -12.40
CA ARG A 149 5.64 24.08 -13.80
C ARG A 149 7.05 24.63 -14.02
N GLY A 150 7.41 25.75 -13.38
CA GLY A 150 8.75 26.36 -13.48
C GLY A 150 9.92 25.45 -13.08
N THR A 151 9.63 24.31 -12.44
CA THR A 151 10.62 23.33 -11.95
C THR A 151 10.90 22.21 -12.95
N THR A 152 10.22 22.21 -14.09
CA THR A 152 10.20 21.04 -14.98
C THR A 152 11.46 20.88 -15.83
N GLY A 153 12.06 21.96 -16.34
CA GLY A 153 13.24 21.88 -17.20
C GLY A 153 14.49 21.32 -16.51
N ASP A 154 14.74 21.69 -15.25
CA ASP A 154 15.87 21.18 -14.47
C ASP A 154 15.77 19.69 -14.17
N ALA A 155 14.54 19.21 -14.02
CA ALA A 155 14.26 17.83 -13.69
C ALA A 155 14.40 16.87 -14.88
N VAL A 156 14.12 17.31 -16.10
CA VAL A 156 14.41 16.51 -17.30
C VAL A 156 15.92 16.30 -17.43
N ARG A 157 16.71 17.37 -17.31
CA ARG A 157 18.18 17.29 -17.32
C ARG A 157 18.72 16.42 -16.18
N THR A 158 18.14 16.56 -14.99
CA THR A 158 18.55 15.72 -13.83
C THR A 158 18.24 14.26 -14.10
N ARG A 159 17.08 13.94 -14.68
CA ARG A 159 16.70 12.57 -15.05
C ARG A 159 17.67 11.99 -16.08
N GLU A 160 17.90 12.69 -17.20
CA GLU A 160 18.82 12.25 -18.25
C GLU A 160 20.24 12.03 -17.72
N PHE A 161 20.70 12.90 -16.82
CA PHE A 161 21.99 12.74 -16.16
C PHE A 161 22.03 11.49 -15.25
N VAL A 162 20.98 11.25 -14.47
CA VAL A 162 20.89 10.06 -13.60
C VAL A 162 20.79 8.79 -14.44
N GLU A 163 19.98 8.78 -15.50
CA GLU A 163 19.85 7.66 -16.44
C GLU A 163 21.22 7.29 -17.03
N GLY A 164 21.93 8.25 -17.64
CA GLY A 164 23.25 7.98 -18.23
C GLY A 164 24.31 7.55 -17.21
N PHE A 165 24.26 8.07 -15.98
CA PHE A 165 25.14 7.60 -14.90
C PHE A 165 24.80 6.17 -14.46
N VAL A 166 23.53 5.83 -14.34
CA VAL A 166 23.09 4.50 -13.93
C VAL A 166 23.40 3.47 -15.02
N ASP A 167 23.25 3.82 -16.30
CA ASP A 167 23.68 2.97 -17.42
C ASP A 167 25.17 2.59 -17.30
N ASP A 168 26.05 3.58 -17.12
CA ASP A 168 27.48 3.34 -16.89
C ASP A 168 27.75 2.46 -15.66
N LEU A 169 26.98 2.67 -14.58
CA LEU A 169 27.14 1.91 -13.33
C LEU A 169 26.69 0.46 -13.48
N LEU A 170 25.57 0.20 -14.17
CA LEU A 170 25.08 -1.14 -14.44
C LEU A 170 25.95 -1.87 -15.47
N GLU A 171 26.47 -1.18 -16.49
CA GLU A 171 27.46 -1.73 -17.42
C GLU A 171 28.73 -2.16 -16.66
N ALA A 172 29.23 -1.30 -15.76
CA ALA A 172 30.36 -1.64 -14.91
C ALA A 172 30.06 -2.84 -14.00
N LEU A 173 28.84 -2.95 -13.46
CA LEU A 173 28.42 -4.09 -12.65
C LEU A 173 28.45 -5.39 -13.47
N ARG A 174 27.84 -5.40 -14.66
CA ARG A 174 27.84 -6.55 -15.59
C ARG A 174 29.25 -6.97 -16.00
N SER A 175 30.19 -6.03 -16.09
CA SER A 175 31.61 -6.33 -16.38
C SER A 175 32.39 -6.99 -15.24
N VAL A 176 31.84 -7.00 -14.02
CA VAL A 176 32.45 -7.59 -12.83
C VAL A 176 31.89 -8.98 -12.55
N CYS A 177 30.62 -9.21 -12.87
CA CYS A 177 29.92 -10.46 -12.60
C CYS A 177 30.42 -11.60 -13.50
N ASN A 178 30.58 -12.78 -12.92
CA ASN A 178 30.74 -14.02 -13.66
C ASN A 178 29.36 -14.54 -14.08
N ARG A 179 29.09 -14.59 -15.39
CA ARG A 179 27.79 -15.02 -15.96
C ARG A 179 27.32 -16.39 -15.46
N ASP A 180 28.26 -17.29 -15.17
CA ASP A 180 27.92 -18.67 -14.80
C ASP A 180 27.66 -18.86 -13.29
N ALA A 181 27.97 -17.85 -12.46
CA ALA A 181 27.98 -18.00 -11.00
C ALA A 181 27.29 -16.86 -10.24
N ASP A 182 27.26 -15.65 -10.80
CA ASP A 182 26.67 -14.48 -10.17
C ASP A 182 25.27 -14.22 -10.74
N MET A 183 24.44 -13.54 -9.95
CA MET A 183 23.16 -12.99 -10.42
C MET A 183 23.40 -11.98 -11.56
N GLU A 184 22.60 -12.08 -12.62
CA GLU A 184 22.67 -11.18 -13.77
C GLU A 184 21.70 -10.02 -13.58
N VAL A 185 22.16 -8.78 -13.85
CA VAL A 185 21.31 -7.58 -13.80
C VAL A 185 20.94 -7.10 -15.21
N GLU A 186 19.69 -6.75 -15.40
CA GLU A 186 19.15 -6.17 -16.62
C GLU A 186 19.18 -4.65 -16.58
N ASP A 187 18.72 -4.01 -17.66
CA ASP A 187 18.62 -2.56 -17.76
C ASP A 187 17.55 -2.01 -16.81
N PHE A 188 17.74 -0.76 -16.38
CA PHE A 188 16.81 -0.18 -15.44
C PHE A 188 15.49 0.23 -16.09
N ILE A 189 14.44 0.30 -15.28
CA ILE A 189 13.13 0.78 -15.65
C ILE A 189 12.78 1.96 -14.75
N GLY A 190 12.64 3.14 -15.34
CA GLY A 190 12.26 4.35 -14.61
C GLY A 190 10.78 4.38 -14.22
N VAL A 191 10.50 4.49 -12.92
CA VAL A 191 9.15 4.42 -12.35
C VAL A 191 8.82 5.60 -11.43
N GLY A 192 7.53 5.83 -11.19
CA GLY A 192 7.06 6.84 -10.25
C GLY A 192 7.07 8.28 -10.81
N SER A 193 6.96 9.24 -9.90
CA SER A 193 6.58 10.63 -10.24
C SER A 193 7.52 11.35 -11.22
N ALA A 194 8.81 10.99 -11.23
CA ALA A 194 9.79 11.56 -12.16
C ALA A 194 9.58 11.11 -13.62
N TYR A 195 9.05 9.90 -13.82
CA TYR A 195 8.83 9.26 -15.12
C TYR A 195 7.38 9.37 -15.60
N GLU A 196 6.46 9.70 -14.70
CA GLU A 196 5.03 9.88 -14.96
C GLU A 196 4.61 11.35 -15.09
N ASN A 197 5.59 12.27 -15.08
CA ASN A 197 5.40 13.71 -15.29
C ASN A 197 4.57 14.47 -14.24
N TRP A 198 4.35 13.90 -13.06
CA TRP A 198 3.62 14.56 -11.95
C TRP A 198 4.48 14.83 -10.70
N ARG A 199 5.80 14.93 -10.84
CA ARG A 199 6.69 15.28 -9.71
C ARG A 199 6.26 16.54 -8.97
N VAL A 200 6.54 16.55 -7.66
CA VAL A 200 6.25 17.68 -6.75
C VAL A 200 7.41 18.01 -5.81
N ASP A 201 8.22 17.02 -5.43
CA ASP A 201 9.29 17.21 -4.45
C ASP A 201 10.57 17.82 -5.07
N LYS A 202 11.30 18.57 -4.24
CA LYS A 202 12.66 19.05 -4.52
C LYS A 202 13.60 18.56 -3.41
N PRO A 203 14.79 18.01 -3.74
CA PRO A 203 15.32 17.72 -5.08
C PRO A 203 14.58 16.57 -5.80
N VAL A 204 14.78 16.46 -7.11
CA VAL A 204 14.19 15.40 -7.95
C VAL A 204 14.74 14.05 -7.50
N LEU A 205 13.83 13.12 -7.17
CA LEU A 205 14.15 11.74 -6.83
C LEU A 205 13.79 10.84 -8.00
N CYS A 206 14.78 10.15 -8.55
CA CYS A 206 14.57 9.16 -9.61
C CYS A 206 14.45 7.77 -8.99
N ASP A 207 13.30 7.12 -9.16
CA ASP A 207 13.10 5.74 -8.74
C ASP A 207 13.30 4.81 -9.95
N LEU A 208 14.23 3.86 -9.82
CA LEU A 208 14.67 2.99 -10.89
C LEU A 208 14.60 1.53 -10.43
N PHE A 209 13.82 0.74 -11.15
CA PHE A 209 13.80 -0.71 -10.97
C PHE A 209 14.95 -1.33 -11.76
N VAL A 210 15.66 -2.28 -11.16
CA VAL A 210 16.75 -3.03 -11.79
C VAL A 210 16.37 -4.50 -11.73
N PRO A 211 15.81 -5.06 -12.81
CA PRO A 211 15.49 -6.48 -12.87
C PRO A 211 16.77 -7.32 -12.75
N PHE A 212 16.68 -8.45 -12.08
CA PHE A 212 17.79 -9.40 -11.99
C PHE A 212 17.29 -10.85 -12.08
N THR A 213 18.16 -11.72 -12.56
CA THR A 213 17.90 -13.14 -12.79
C THR A 213 19.00 -14.00 -12.15
N PRO A 214 18.68 -15.23 -11.72
CA PRO A 214 19.68 -16.12 -11.16
C PRO A 214 20.54 -16.73 -12.27
N PRO A 215 21.78 -17.16 -11.95
CA PRO A 215 22.64 -17.83 -12.92
C PRO A 215 22.03 -19.16 -13.39
N GLU A 216 22.36 -19.58 -14.61
CA GLU A 216 21.95 -20.89 -15.10
C GLU A 216 22.55 -22.00 -14.22
N PRO A 217 21.80 -23.09 -13.95
CA PRO A 217 20.49 -23.49 -14.47
C PRO A 217 19.33 -23.20 -13.49
N TYR A 218 19.41 -22.14 -12.69
CA TYR A 218 18.34 -21.76 -11.75
C TYR A 218 17.31 -20.84 -12.40
N ARG A 219 16.11 -20.78 -11.82
CA ARG A 219 15.06 -19.83 -12.21
C ARG A 219 14.27 -19.35 -11.01
N PHE A 220 13.83 -18.09 -11.07
CA PHE A 220 12.84 -17.56 -10.15
C PHE A 220 11.44 -18.03 -10.55
N ARG A 221 10.69 -18.53 -9.58
CA ARG A 221 9.29 -18.92 -9.69
C ARG A 221 8.48 -18.06 -8.73
N PRO A 222 7.90 -16.96 -9.21
CA PRO A 222 7.10 -16.08 -8.40
C PRO A 222 5.79 -16.77 -7.96
N GLU A 223 5.46 -16.68 -6.68
CA GLU A 223 4.24 -17.19 -6.07
C GLU A 223 3.44 -15.99 -5.52
N VAL A 224 2.34 -15.64 -6.20
CA VAL A 224 1.51 -14.47 -5.86
C VAL A 224 0.39 -14.86 -4.89
N TRP A 225 0.12 -14.02 -3.89
CA TRP A 225 -0.92 -14.27 -2.88
C TRP A 225 -2.15 -13.38 -3.05
N CYS A 226 -2.79 -13.45 -4.21
CA CYS A 226 -3.98 -12.66 -4.51
C CYS A 226 -5.30 -13.43 -4.50
N ALA A 227 -5.29 -14.76 -4.45
CA ALA A 227 -6.45 -15.57 -4.85
C ALA A 227 -7.02 -16.54 -3.79
N SER A 228 -6.41 -16.72 -2.61
CA SER A 228 -6.92 -17.70 -1.64
C SER A 228 -7.54 -17.05 -0.41
N LYS A 229 -8.74 -17.53 -0.04
CA LYS A 229 -9.45 -17.16 1.21
C LYS A 229 -8.65 -17.48 2.49
N SER A 230 -7.54 -18.21 2.35
CA SER A 230 -6.63 -18.60 3.44
C SER A 230 -5.54 -17.57 3.74
N VAL A 231 -5.35 -16.53 2.91
CA VAL A 231 -4.32 -15.50 3.14
C VAL A 231 -4.89 -14.39 4.03
N PRO A 232 -4.23 -14.08 5.16
CA PRO A 232 -4.55 -12.94 6.02
C PRO A 232 -4.66 -11.63 5.22
N LEU A 233 -5.58 -10.75 5.60
CA LEU A 233 -5.87 -9.50 4.88
C LEU A 233 -4.65 -8.56 4.78
N ASP A 234 -3.76 -8.61 5.77
CA ASP A 234 -2.50 -7.88 5.85
C ASP A 234 -1.40 -8.43 4.93
N LEU A 235 -1.56 -9.64 4.41
CA LEU A 235 -0.63 -10.29 3.47
C LEU A 235 -1.12 -10.26 2.01
N ARG A 236 -2.30 -9.69 1.75
CA ARG A 236 -2.80 -9.51 0.38
C ARG A 236 -2.02 -8.38 -0.30
N GLY A 237 -1.44 -8.68 -1.47
CA GLY A 237 -0.51 -7.77 -2.16
C GLY A 237 0.97 -8.10 -1.94
N TYR A 238 1.26 -9.18 -1.22
CA TYR A 238 2.58 -9.79 -1.14
C TYR A 238 2.67 -11.03 -2.06
N GLY A 239 3.90 -11.48 -2.27
CA GLY A 239 4.19 -12.79 -2.80
C GLY A 239 5.51 -13.33 -2.28
N GLN A 240 5.85 -14.53 -2.70
CA GLN A 240 7.14 -15.15 -2.44
C GLN A 240 7.81 -15.50 -3.76
N ILE A 241 9.14 -15.61 -3.75
CA ILE A 241 9.90 -16.00 -4.93
C ILE A 241 10.63 -17.28 -4.58
N ARG A 242 10.23 -18.39 -5.20
CA ARG A 242 10.94 -19.66 -5.06
C ARG A 242 12.07 -19.72 -6.07
N VAL A 243 13.28 -20.01 -5.59
CA VAL A 243 14.42 -20.36 -6.44
C VAL A 243 14.37 -21.86 -6.67
N GLY A 244 14.18 -22.25 -7.93
CA GLY A 244 14.10 -23.66 -8.33
C GLY A 244 14.97 -23.94 -9.54
N TRP A 245 15.26 -25.21 -9.77
CA TRP A 245 16.00 -25.61 -10.97
C TRP A 245 15.12 -25.45 -12.22
N VAL A 246 15.71 -25.15 -13.38
CA VAL A 246 14.98 -25.05 -14.67
C VAL A 246 14.20 -26.34 -14.95
N ASN A 247 14.78 -27.51 -14.65
CA ASN A 247 14.18 -28.83 -14.92
C ASN A 247 13.30 -29.40 -13.79
N GLU A 248 13.20 -28.73 -12.64
CA GLU A 248 12.45 -29.20 -11.46
C GLU A 248 10.92 -29.02 -11.63
N GLY A 249 10.39 -29.41 -12.80
CA GLY A 249 9.01 -29.14 -13.20
C GLY A 249 8.65 -29.54 -14.64
N SER A 250 9.56 -30.13 -15.41
CA SER A 250 9.18 -30.76 -16.67
C SER A 250 8.36 -32.03 -16.36
N ALA A 251 7.04 -31.90 -16.33
CA ALA A 251 6.09 -33.01 -16.22
C ALA A 251 6.24 -34.07 -17.33
N ASN A 252 7.12 -33.83 -18.31
CA ASN A 252 7.48 -34.74 -19.39
C ASN A 252 8.65 -35.69 -19.04
N CYS A 253 9.25 -35.61 -17.86
CA CYS A 253 10.22 -36.63 -17.45
C CYS A 253 9.51 -37.90 -16.97
N ILE A 254 9.68 -38.99 -17.73
CA ILE A 254 9.08 -40.32 -17.46
C ILE A 254 9.81 -41.05 -16.31
N CYS A 255 10.88 -40.45 -15.77
CA CYS A 255 11.71 -40.97 -14.68
C CYS A 255 10.93 -41.39 -13.42
N GLY A 256 9.73 -40.84 -13.17
CA GLY A 256 8.84 -41.27 -12.07
C GLY A 256 7.80 -42.35 -12.44
N LYS A 257 7.60 -42.64 -13.73
CA LYS A 257 6.56 -43.54 -14.24
C LYS A 257 7.09 -44.83 -14.86
N ALA A 258 8.37 -44.87 -15.25
CA ALA A 258 9.02 -46.08 -15.73
C ALA A 258 10.12 -46.50 -14.73
N LYS A 259 10.07 -47.74 -14.24
CA LYS A 259 11.22 -48.42 -13.63
C LYS A 259 12.26 -48.68 -14.73
N LEU A 260 12.91 -47.62 -15.19
CA LEU A 260 14.11 -47.72 -16.01
C LEU A 260 15.20 -48.31 -15.09
N GLY A 261 15.86 -49.36 -15.57
CA GLY A 261 16.89 -50.08 -14.80
C GLY A 261 17.95 -49.14 -14.25
N GLU A 262 18.64 -49.59 -13.19
CA GLU A 262 19.52 -48.77 -12.34
C GLU A 262 20.70 -48.09 -13.06
N ASP A 263 20.91 -48.39 -14.35
CA ASP A 263 21.99 -47.92 -15.23
C ASP A 263 21.59 -46.81 -16.23
N LEU A 264 20.34 -46.33 -16.25
CA LEU A 264 19.93 -45.21 -17.10
C LEU A 264 19.85 -43.91 -16.27
N LEU A 265 20.85 -43.04 -16.42
CA LEU A 265 20.88 -41.71 -15.82
C LEU A 265 19.94 -40.78 -16.58
N CYS A 266 19.00 -40.14 -15.87
CA CYS A 266 18.19 -39.08 -16.43
C CYS A 266 19.06 -37.82 -16.54
N LEU A 267 19.32 -37.31 -17.75
CA LEU A 267 20.05 -36.05 -17.95
C LEU A 267 19.34 -34.84 -17.29
N LEU A 268 18.06 -34.97 -16.95
CA LEU A 268 17.27 -33.95 -16.24
C LEU A 268 17.28 -34.15 -14.71
N HIS A 269 17.54 -35.35 -14.21
CA HIS A 269 17.59 -35.67 -12.77
C HIS A 269 18.82 -36.51 -12.46
N SER A 270 19.83 -35.88 -11.84
CA SER A 270 20.97 -36.63 -11.31
C SER A 270 20.53 -37.47 -10.10
N LYS A 271 21.09 -38.68 -9.97
CA LYS A 271 20.88 -39.60 -8.83
C LYS A 271 21.29 -38.98 -7.48
N ASP A 272 21.96 -37.83 -7.52
CA ASP A 272 22.38 -37.00 -6.39
C ASP A 272 21.37 -35.92 -5.95
N ASN A 273 20.07 -36.10 -6.17
CA ASN A 273 19.04 -35.26 -5.53
C ASN A 273 18.90 -35.48 -4.00
N LYS A 274 19.91 -36.07 -3.36
CA LYS A 274 20.11 -35.97 -1.91
C LYS A 274 20.93 -34.72 -1.63
N ILE A 275 20.24 -33.61 -1.39
CA ILE A 275 20.71 -32.44 -0.63
C ILE A 275 22.15 -32.05 -1.00
N ARG A 276 22.31 -31.29 -2.10
CA ARG A 276 23.55 -30.52 -2.30
C ARG A 276 23.78 -29.59 -1.10
N PRO A 277 25.04 -29.37 -0.70
CA PRO A 277 25.37 -28.74 0.58
C PRO A 277 24.76 -27.33 0.68
N SER A 278 24.39 -26.96 1.90
CA SER A 278 23.83 -25.65 2.27
C SER A 278 24.63 -24.45 1.75
N SER A 279 25.92 -24.62 1.44
CA SER A 279 26.81 -23.58 0.91
C SER A 279 26.40 -23.06 -0.48
N GLU A 280 25.90 -23.90 -1.39
CA GLU A 280 25.47 -23.43 -2.75
C GLU A 280 24.17 -22.60 -2.69
N ARG A 281 23.40 -22.68 -1.60
CA ARG A 281 22.14 -21.92 -1.46
C ARG A 281 22.34 -20.52 -0.89
N GLU A 282 23.40 -20.31 -0.12
CA GLU A 282 23.81 -18.97 0.33
C GLU A 282 24.22 -18.10 -0.88
N ASP A 283 24.81 -18.71 -1.90
CA ASP A 283 25.17 -18.04 -3.16
C ASP A 283 23.94 -17.60 -3.99
N LEU A 284 22.78 -18.24 -3.79
CA LEU A 284 21.53 -17.92 -4.48
C LEU A 284 20.62 -16.94 -3.72
N LEU A 285 21.11 -16.34 -2.64
CA LEU A 285 20.42 -15.31 -1.87
C LEU A 285 19.11 -15.81 -1.21
N CYS A 286 19.04 -17.11 -0.93
CA CYS A 286 17.88 -17.76 -0.33
C CYS A 286 17.85 -17.65 1.19
N PHE A 287 16.66 -17.57 1.78
CA PHE A 287 16.49 -17.63 3.23
C PHE A 287 17.00 -18.97 3.79
N LYS A 288 17.59 -18.97 4.99
CA LYS A 288 18.25 -20.13 5.61
C LYS A 288 17.45 -21.42 5.44
N ASP A 289 18.07 -22.42 4.81
CA ASP A 289 17.51 -23.76 4.53
C ASP A 289 16.16 -23.78 3.77
N SER A 290 15.76 -22.66 3.19
CA SER A 290 14.51 -22.46 2.45
C SER A 290 14.78 -22.26 0.96
N PRO A 291 13.87 -22.69 0.06
CA PRO A 291 13.99 -22.41 -1.37
C PRO A 291 13.51 -21.00 -1.74
N PHE A 292 13.18 -20.13 -0.77
CA PHE A 292 12.63 -18.79 -1.02
C PHE A 292 13.70 -17.70 -0.95
N LEU A 293 13.63 -16.75 -1.89
CA LEU A 293 14.54 -15.62 -1.99
C LEU A 293 14.36 -14.67 -0.79
N ASP A 294 15.48 -14.28 -0.19
CA ASP A 294 15.53 -13.43 0.99
C ASP A 294 15.84 -11.98 0.63
N MET A 295 14.96 -11.06 0.99
CA MET A 295 15.13 -9.64 0.69
C MET A 295 16.42 -9.08 1.30
N ASP A 296 16.78 -9.45 2.53
CA ASP A 296 17.96 -8.92 3.20
C ASP A 296 19.26 -9.36 2.50
N GLN A 297 19.33 -10.62 2.07
CA GLN A 297 20.45 -11.12 1.26
C GLN A 297 20.52 -10.44 -0.10
N VAL A 298 19.40 -10.30 -0.81
CA VAL A 298 19.36 -9.58 -2.09
C VAL A 298 19.85 -8.15 -1.93
N MET A 299 19.38 -7.43 -0.92
CA MET A 299 19.81 -6.06 -0.69
C MET A 299 21.30 -5.94 -0.35
N LYS A 300 21.84 -6.85 0.47
CA LYS A 300 23.28 -6.89 0.80
C LYS A 300 24.14 -7.20 -0.42
N TRP A 301 23.73 -8.19 -1.21
CA TRP A 301 24.39 -8.53 -2.47
C TRP A 301 24.39 -7.34 -3.42
N PHE A 302 23.23 -6.72 -3.63
CA PHE A 302 23.08 -5.60 -4.56
C PHE A 302 23.92 -4.39 -4.13
N GLN A 303 23.91 -4.05 -2.85
CA GLN A 303 24.76 -2.96 -2.31
C GLN A 303 26.26 -3.26 -2.52
N THR A 304 26.68 -4.50 -2.30
CA THR A 304 28.08 -4.92 -2.51
C THR A 304 28.46 -4.85 -3.98
N ALA A 305 27.59 -5.31 -4.88
CA ALA A 305 27.78 -5.27 -6.32
C ALA A 305 27.90 -3.81 -6.84
N LEU A 306 26.99 -2.93 -6.41
CA LEU A 306 27.04 -1.50 -6.73
C LEU A 306 28.31 -0.82 -6.22
N THR A 307 28.75 -1.17 -5.01
CA THR A 307 30.01 -0.65 -4.44
C THR A 307 31.19 -1.04 -5.31
N ARG A 308 31.28 -2.31 -5.72
CA ARG A 308 32.36 -2.81 -6.61
C ARG A 308 32.32 -2.12 -7.98
N ALA A 309 31.13 -1.95 -8.55
CA ALA A 309 30.95 -1.26 -9.83
C ALA A 309 31.42 0.21 -9.75
N TRP A 310 31.01 0.92 -8.69
CA TRP A 310 31.43 2.31 -8.45
C TRP A 310 32.95 2.44 -8.31
N GLN A 311 33.63 1.51 -7.62
CA GLN A 311 35.10 1.56 -7.51
C GLN A 311 35.80 1.49 -8.87
N ARG A 312 35.21 0.84 -9.88
CA ARG A 312 35.77 0.80 -11.24
C ARG A 312 35.59 2.12 -12.00
N ILE A 313 34.40 2.72 -11.93
CA ILE A 313 34.05 3.90 -12.73
C ILE A 313 34.26 5.24 -12.00
N SER A 314 34.58 5.22 -10.70
CA SER A 314 34.74 6.43 -9.88
C SER A 314 35.69 7.46 -10.50
N ARG A 315 36.75 7.01 -11.19
CA ARG A 315 37.74 7.88 -11.86
C ARG A 315 37.21 8.60 -13.09
N LYS A 316 36.11 8.14 -13.70
CA LYS A 316 35.45 8.79 -14.85
C LYS A 316 34.70 10.06 -14.42
N TYR A 317 34.39 10.19 -13.14
CA TYR A 317 33.47 11.18 -12.61
C TYR A 317 34.13 12.12 -11.59
N GLU A 318 33.70 13.38 -11.59
CA GLU A 318 34.20 14.40 -10.66
C GLU A 318 33.35 14.53 -9.37
N PHE A 319 32.47 13.56 -9.14
CA PHE A 319 31.56 13.49 -7.99
C PHE A 319 31.74 12.17 -7.22
N ASP A 320 31.27 12.16 -5.98
CA ASP A 320 31.26 10.96 -5.14
C ASP A 320 29.86 10.32 -5.13
N LEU A 321 29.82 8.99 -5.04
CA LEU A 321 28.58 8.25 -4.80
C LEU A 321 28.46 7.93 -3.29
N ALA A 322 27.35 8.32 -2.68
CA ALA A 322 27.04 7.98 -1.30
C ALA A 322 25.82 7.09 -1.21
N PHE A 323 25.93 6.03 -0.41
CA PHE A 323 24.78 5.25 0.03
C PHE A 323 24.00 6.07 1.07
N GLY A 324 22.67 6.02 0.95
CA GLY A 324 21.72 6.80 1.72
C GLY A 324 21.51 6.23 3.12
N HIS A 325 20.23 6.05 3.49
CA HIS A 325 19.87 5.57 4.83
C HIS A 325 20.17 4.07 4.98
N LEU A 326 20.64 3.67 6.17
CA LEU A 326 20.90 2.27 6.51
C LEU A 326 19.67 1.36 6.30
N ASP A 327 18.47 1.92 6.46
CA ASP A 327 17.19 1.20 6.36
C ASP A 327 16.69 1.00 4.92
N THR A 328 17.33 1.65 3.92
CA THR A 328 16.99 1.53 2.49
C THR A 328 18.27 1.41 1.65
N PRO A 329 18.88 0.21 1.58
CA PRO A 329 20.16 0.00 0.91
C PRO A 329 20.22 0.41 -0.58
N GLY A 330 19.06 0.55 -1.24
CA GLY A 330 18.94 1.05 -2.63
C GLY A 330 18.93 2.57 -2.78
N SER A 331 18.89 3.34 -1.68
CA SER A 331 18.89 4.81 -1.73
C SER A 331 20.30 5.34 -1.94
N LEU A 332 20.51 6.09 -3.00
CA LEU A 332 21.81 6.60 -3.43
C LEU A 332 21.77 8.11 -3.61
N LYS A 333 22.93 8.76 -3.44
CA LYS A 333 23.10 10.21 -3.62
C LYS A 333 24.40 10.49 -4.36
N ILE A 334 24.29 11.15 -5.50
CA ILE A 334 25.43 11.74 -6.21
C ILE A 334 25.81 13.02 -5.47
N LYS A 335 27.04 13.11 -4.95
CA LYS A 335 27.54 14.26 -4.19
C LYS A 335 28.58 15.02 -5.01
N PHE A 336 28.29 16.27 -5.33
CA PHE A 336 29.23 17.14 -6.02
C PHE A 336 30.11 17.87 -5.01
N ARG A 337 31.32 18.26 -5.45
CA ARG A 337 32.25 19.10 -4.65
C ARG A 337 31.64 20.44 -4.23
N SER A 338 30.61 20.92 -4.94
CA SER A 338 29.85 22.11 -4.60
C SER A 338 28.94 21.95 -3.37
N GLY A 339 28.83 20.75 -2.80
CA GLY A 339 27.89 20.43 -1.72
C GLY A 339 26.47 20.13 -2.19
N LYS A 340 26.17 20.34 -3.48
CA LYS A 340 24.90 19.90 -4.09
C LYS A 340 24.88 18.38 -4.17
N PHE A 341 23.68 17.81 -4.09
CA PHE A 341 23.48 16.38 -4.27
C PHE A 341 22.24 16.08 -5.12
N ILE A 342 22.26 14.95 -5.83
CA ILE A 342 21.12 14.42 -6.57
C ILE A 342 20.78 13.05 -5.98
N PRO A 343 19.60 12.89 -5.34
CA PRO A 343 19.18 11.60 -4.84
C PRO A 343 18.50 10.75 -5.92
N PHE A 344 18.69 9.45 -5.85
CA PHE A 344 18.01 8.46 -6.70
C PHE A 344 17.95 7.13 -5.96
N ASN A 345 17.01 6.25 -6.34
CA ASN A 345 16.86 4.93 -5.75
C ASN A 345 17.04 3.88 -6.84
N LEU A 346 17.94 2.92 -6.60
CA LEU A 346 18.06 1.69 -7.38
C LEU A 346 17.42 0.56 -6.58
N ILE A 347 16.39 -0.06 -7.13
CA ILE A 347 15.60 -1.08 -6.45
C ILE A 347 15.78 -2.39 -7.23
N PRO A 348 16.42 -3.43 -6.66
CA PRO A 348 16.49 -4.72 -7.31
C PRO A 348 15.09 -5.35 -7.32
N VAL A 349 14.66 -5.83 -8.49
CA VAL A 349 13.31 -6.38 -8.68
C VAL A 349 13.35 -7.72 -9.41
N VAL A 350 12.33 -8.55 -9.19
CA VAL A 350 12.11 -9.79 -9.95
C VAL A 350 10.83 -9.66 -10.76
N GLN A 351 10.93 -9.90 -12.07
CA GLN A 351 9.78 -9.84 -12.97
C GLN A 351 8.86 -11.05 -12.76
N CYS A 352 7.54 -10.84 -12.84
CA CYS A 352 6.55 -11.90 -12.75
C CYS A 352 6.16 -12.42 -14.14
N GLU A 353 6.45 -13.67 -14.47
CA GLU A 353 5.90 -14.40 -15.64
C GLU A 353 5.84 -13.57 -16.94
N ASP A 354 6.94 -12.92 -17.31
CA ASP A 354 7.08 -12.06 -18.51
C ASP A 354 6.08 -10.88 -18.60
N SER A 355 5.51 -10.46 -17.46
CA SER A 355 4.58 -9.34 -17.36
C SER A 355 5.26 -8.05 -16.86
N ASP A 356 4.56 -6.91 -16.92
CA ASP A 356 5.03 -5.63 -16.34
C ASP A 356 4.82 -5.55 -14.81
N LEU A 357 4.62 -6.70 -14.16
CA LEU A 357 4.52 -6.81 -12.70
C LEU A 357 5.87 -7.19 -12.10
N TYR A 358 6.25 -6.47 -11.05
CA TYR A 358 7.55 -6.66 -10.40
C TYR A 358 7.40 -6.91 -8.90
N PHE A 359 8.20 -7.85 -8.41
CA PHE A 359 8.39 -8.10 -6.99
C PHE A 359 9.47 -7.15 -6.48
N VAL A 360 9.14 -6.33 -5.48
CA VAL A 360 10.02 -5.29 -4.93
C VAL A 360 10.32 -5.54 -3.47
N SER A 361 11.56 -5.27 -3.06
CA SER A 361 12.00 -5.45 -1.66
C SER A 361 11.46 -4.36 -0.73
N HIS A 362 11.25 -3.16 -1.26
CA HIS A 362 10.71 -2.01 -0.53
C HIS A 362 10.13 -0.98 -1.49
N PHE A 363 9.27 -0.11 -0.97
CA PHE A 363 8.79 1.06 -1.71
C PHE A 363 9.70 2.27 -1.42
N PRO A 364 10.03 3.08 -2.44
CA PRO A 364 10.97 4.20 -2.30
C PRO A 364 10.49 5.34 -1.38
N ARG A 365 9.21 5.38 -1.00
CA ARG A 365 8.59 6.46 -0.19
C ARG A 365 7.97 5.99 1.13
N GLY A 366 8.54 4.94 1.72
CA GLY A 366 8.21 4.48 3.06
C GLY A 366 7.80 3.02 3.11
N ARG A 367 8.01 2.41 4.27
CA ARG A 367 7.52 1.06 4.56
C ARG A 367 6.00 1.16 4.71
N PRO A 368 5.19 0.34 4.03
CA PRO A 368 3.78 0.26 4.33
C PRO A 368 3.60 -0.02 5.82
N VAL A 369 2.54 0.53 6.40
CA VAL A 369 2.19 0.27 7.79
C VAL A 369 1.91 -1.23 7.91
N GLY A 370 2.85 -1.94 8.53
CA GLY A 370 2.92 -3.41 8.47
C GLY A 370 4.21 -3.83 7.79
N ALA A 371 5.28 -3.95 8.59
CA ALA A 371 6.49 -4.61 8.15
C ALA A 371 6.16 -6.03 7.65
N PRO A 372 6.76 -6.50 6.54
CA PRO A 372 6.59 -7.89 6.14
C PRO A 372 6.99 -8.79 7.32
N ALA A 373 6.12 -9.73 7.69
CA ALA A 373 6.32 -10.62 8.84
C ALA A 373 7.55 -11.55 8.68
N SER A 374 8.08 -11.65 7.46
CA SER A 374 9.30 -12.39 7.11
C SER A 374 10.01 -11.66 5.97
N SER A 375 11.33 -11.75 5.93
CA SER A 375 12.19 -11.22 4.86
C SER A 375 12.01 -11.96 3.52
N THR A 376 11.20 -13.02 3.47
CA THR A 376 10.79 -13.71 2.25
C THR A 376 9.52 -13.17 1.61
N HIS A 377 8.81 -12.22 2.26
CA HIS A 377 7.59 -11.63 1.73
C HIS A 377 7.91 -10.38 0.90
N TRP A 378 7.80 -10.53 -0.41
CA TRP A 378 8.06 -9.47 -1.37
C TRP A 378 6.78 -8.70 -1.68
N PHE A 379 6.91 -7.40 -1.92
CA PHE A 379 5.80 -6.56 -2.33
C PHE A 379 5.55 -6.67 -3.83
N LEU A 380 4.30 -6.59 -4.25
CA LEU A 380 3.94 -6.51 -5.66
C LEU A 380 3.83 -5.04 -6.08
N SER A 381 4.55 -4.65 -7.14
CA SER A 381 4.51 -3.30 -7.69
C SER A 381 3.94 -3.28 -9.09
N PHE A 382 2.88 -2.49 -9.27
CA PHE A 382 2.24 -2.22 -10.56
C PHE A 382 2.75 -0.91 -11.19
N ALA A 383 3.86 -0.34 -10.72
CA ALA A 383 4.31 0.99 -11.13
C ALA A 383 4.54 1.12 -12.66
N VAL A 384 4.98 0.05 -13.32
CA VAL A 384 5.13 0.03 -14.78
C VAL A 384 3.77 0.06 -15.49
N TYR A 385 2.79 -0.72 -15.00
CA TYR A 385 1.40 -0.63 -15.46
C TYR A 385 0.79 0.75 -15.21
N GLU A 386 1.04 1.37 -14.05
CA GLU A 386 0.54 2.71 -13.74
C GLU A 386 1.07 3.74 -14.74
N ARG A 387 2.36 3.67 -15.06
CA ARG A 387 3.00 4.52 -16.08
C ARG A 387 2.40 4.27 -17.47
N HIS A 388 2.17 3.01 -17.84
CA HIS A 388 1.55 2.65 -19.13
C HIS A 388 0.10 3.16 -19.23
N PHE A 389 -0.67 3.02 -18.15
CA PHE A 389 -2.03 3.55 -18.06
C PHE A 389 -2.06 5.07 -18.19
N LEU A 390 -1.24 5.79 -17.42
CA LEU A 390 -1.17 7.25 -17.50
C LEU A 390 -0.76 7.72 -18.91
N LYS A 391 0.19 7.02 -19.54
CA LYS A 391 0.61 7.32 -20.93
C LYS A 391 -0.53 7.08 -21.93
N MET A 392 -1.32 6.02 -21.75
CA MET A 392 -2.50 5.73 -22.57
C MET A 392 -3.56 6.82 -22.39
N ILE A 393 -3.93 7.14 -21.15
CA ILE A 393 -4.92 8.17 -20.83
C ILE A 393 -4.49 9.55 -21.35
N THR A 394 -3.23 9.93 -21.15
CA THR A 394 -2.71 11.22 -21.64
C THR A 394 -2.89 11.39 -23.16
N LYS A 395 -2.82 10.30 -23.95
CA LYS A 395 -3.09 10.34 -25.40
C LYS A 395 -4.56 10.49 -25.75
N ALA A 396 -5.45 10.06 -24.85
CA ALA A 396 -6.90 10.13 -25.03
C ALA A 396 -7.52 11.43 -24.51
N LEU A 397 -6.82 12.13 -23.59
CA LEU A 397 -7.29 13.37 -23.00
C LEU A 397 -7.09 14.59 -23.94
N PRO A 398 -7.87 15.67 -23.73
CA PRO A 398 -7.67 16.93 -24.44
C PRO A 398 -6.27 17.52 -24.24
N GLU A 399 -5.84 18.37 -25.17
CA GLU A 399 -4.61 19.15 -25.01
C GLU A 399 -4.68 20.00 -23.72
N ASN A 400 -3.56 20.03 -22.98
CA ASN A 400 -3.46 20.73 -21.69
C ASN A 400 -4.44 20.25 -20.61
N ALA A 401 -4.77 18.95 -20.58
CA ALA A 401 -5.64 18.40 -19.55
C ALA A 401 -5.11 18.60 -18.11
N CYS A 402 -6.00 18.86 -17.16
CA CYS A 402 -5.66 19.26 -15.78
C CYS A 402 -5.34 18.09 -14.83
N HIS A 403 -5.51 16.84 -15.26
CA HIS A 403 -5.36 15.65 -14.40
C HIS A 403 -4.05 15.58 -13.59
N LEU A 404 -2.89 15.78 -14.23
CA LEU A 404 -1.61 15.80 -13.53
C LEU A 404 -1.48 17.04 -12.63
N SER A 405 -2.03 18.18 -13.04
CA SER A 405 -2.07 19.39 -12.21
C SER A 405 -2.83 19.16 -10.91
N CYS A 406 -3.98 18.49 -10.96
CA CYS A 406 -4.75 18.10 -9.77
C CYS A 406 -3.90 17.23 -8.82
N LEU A 407 -3.25 16.19 -9.35
CA LEU A 407 -2.39 15.30 -8.56
C LEU A 407 -1.18 16.02 -7.97
N GLN A 408 -0.57 16.93 -8.73
CA GLN A 408 0.58 17.71 -8.28
C GLN A 408 0.22 18.69 -7.16
N ILE A 409 -0.91 19.39 -7.28
CA ILE A 409 -1.41 20.29 -6.23
C ILE A 409 -1.74 19.50 -4.97
N ALA A 410 -2.51 18.40 -5.08
CA ALA A 410 -2.87 17.57 -3.94
C ALA A 410 -1.63 16.96 -3.26
N SER A 411 -0.66 16.48 -4.05
CA SER A 411 0.58 15.93 -3.50
C SER A 411 1.44 17.01 -2.83
N PHE A 412 1.42 18.24 -3.33
CA PHE A 412 2.12 19.37 -2.70
C PHE A 412 1.52 19.67 -1.33
N LEU A 413 0.19 19.78 -1.25
CA LEU A 413 -0.52 20.02 -0.01
C LEU A 413 -0.22 18.92 1.01
N LEU A 414 -0.27 17.64 0.60
CA LEU A 414 0.04 16.51 1.46
C LEU A 414 1.50 16.54 1.94
N THR A 415 2.46 16.81 1.06
CA THR A 415 3.87 16.93 1.45
C THR A 415 4.09 18.06 2.45
N LYS A 416 3.43 19.21 2.28
CA LYS A 416 3.53 20.33 3.22
C LYS A 416 2.88 20.00 4.56
N GLN A 417 1.71 19.39 4.56
CA GLN A 417 1.05 18.94 5.78
C GLN A 417 1.92 17.94 6.54
N ASN A 418 2.46 16.93 5.86
CA ASN A 418 3.34 15.93 6.48
C ASN A 418 4.61 16.55 7.10
N ARG A 419 5.08 17.71 6.59
CA ARG A 419 6.20 18.46 7.21
C ARG A 419 5.78 19.23 8.47
N LEU A 420 4.53 19.65 8.55
CA LEU A 420 4.00 20.43 9.67
C LEU A 420 3.57 19.52 10.83
N THR A 421 2.82 18.45 10.55
CA THR A 421 2.21 17.58 11.57
C THR A 421 2.88 16.22 11.70
N GLY A 422 3.97 16.01 10.95
CA GLY A 422 4.60 14.71 10.79
C GLY A 422 3.84 13.79 9.83
N ILE A 423 4.43 12.62 9.57
CA ILE A 423 3.92 11.64 8.59
C ILE A 423 2.53 11.15 9.02
N SER A 424 1.55 11.32 8.13
CA SER A 424 0.21 10.73 8.23
C SER A 424 0.15 9.34 7.56
N GLY A 425 -0.98 8.64 7.68
CA GLY A 425 -1.22 7.41 6.93
C GLY A 425 -1.48 7.63 5.43
N LEU A 426 -1.59 8.88 4.97
CA LEU A 426 -1.76 9.21 3.56
C LEU A 426 -0.41 9.38 2.86
N SER A 427 -0.34 8.91 1.62
CA SER A 427 0.83 9.01 0.76
C SER A 427 0.43 9.55 -0.62
N SER A 428 1.41 9.98 -1.41
CA SER A 428 1.19 10.35 -2.81
C SER A 428 0.64 9.18 -3.64
N TYR A 429 0.88 7.94 -3.22
CA TYR A 429 0.33 6.75 -3.87
C TYR A 429 -1.20 6.66 -3.70
N HIS A 430 -1.74 7.04 -2.54
CA HIS A 430 -3.19 7.09 -2.32
C HIS A 430 -3.85 8.16 -3.20
N LEU A 431 -3.23 9.34 -3.30
CA LEU A 431 -3.70 10.40 -4.20
C LEU A 431 -3.68 9.96 -5.66
N LYS A 432 -2.58 9.31 -6.09
CA LYS A 432 -2.47 8.74 -7.43
C LYS A 432 -3.56 7.70 -7.68
N THR A 433 -3.77 6.77 -6.76
CA THR A 433 -4.80 5.73 -6.87
C THR A 433 -6.19 6.34 -7.01
N ALA A 434 -6.52 7.36 -6.21
CA ALA A 434 -7.78 8.10 -6.34
C ALA A 434 -7.92 8.77 -7.71
N LEU A 435 -6.86 9.43 -8.21
CA LEU A 435 -6.88 10.01 -9.56
C LEU A 435 -7.09 8.94 -10.64
N LEU A 436 -6.43 7.79 -10.55
CA LEU A 436 -6.57 6.71 -11.54
C LEU A 436 -8.03 6.22 -11.63
N HIS A 437 -8.70 6.06 -10.47
CA HIS A 437 -10.13 5.71 -10.43
C HIS A 437 -11.01 6.80 -11.05
N LEU A 438 -10.74 8.07 -10.77
CA LEU A 438 -11.47 9.19 -11.39
C LEU A 438 -11.26 9.25 -12.91
N LEU A 439 -10.03 9.02 -13.39
CA LEU A 439 -9.71 9.00 -14.82
C LEU A 439 -10.43 7.86 -15.55
N LEU A 440 -10.68 6.75 -14.87
CA LEU A 440 -11.43 5.62 -15.41
C LEU A 440 -12.94 5.89 -15.42
N ALA A 441 -13.45 6.61 -14.42
CA ALA A 441 -14.88 6.85 -14.24
C ALA A 441 -15.42 8.05 -15.05
N GLN A 442 -14.58 9.06 -15.31
CA GLN A 442 -15.01 10.32 -15.95
C GLN A 442 -14.64 10.37 -17.44
N PRO A 443 -15.47 11.00 -18.29
CA PRO A 443 -15.16 11.17 -19.71
C PRO A 443 -13.98 12.12 -19.93
N ALA A 444 -13.27 11.94 -21.04
CA ALA A 444 -12.09 12.73 -21.38
C ALA A 444 -12.35 14.24 -21.46
N SER A 445 -13.57 14.66 -21.84
CA SER A 445 -13.99 16.06 -21.92
C SER A 445 -13.88 16.82 -20.60
N ASP A 446 -14.01 16.12 -19.48
CA ASP A 446 -14.13 16.74 -18.17
C ASP A 446 -12.76 17.10 -17.58
N TRP A 447 -11.69 16.65 -18.23
CA TRP A 447 -10.32 16.91 -17.80
C TRP A 447 -9.70 18.13 -18.49
N ARG A 448 -10.49 18.96 -19.19
CA ARG A 448 -10.00 20.23 -19.77
C ARG A 448 -9.40 21.12 -18.68
N SER A 449 -8.42 21.94 -19.04
CA SER A 449 -7.77 22.91 -18.14
C SER A 449 -8.76 23.84 -17.44
N GLU A 450 -9.93 24.07 -18.03
CA GLU A 450 -11.01 24.88 -17.47
C GLU A 450 -11.63 24.30 -16.21
N HIS A 451 -11.59 22.99 -16.04
CA HIS A 451 -12.20 22.28 -14.91
C HIS A 451 -11.21 21.99 -13.78
N LEU A 452 -10.01 22.58 -13.77
CA LEU A 452 -8.96 22.34 -12.77
C LEU A 452 -9.47 22.38 -11.32
N GLU A 453 -10.26 23.40 -10.99
CA GLU A 453 -10.84 23.58 -9.64
C GLU A 453 -11.82 22.45 -9.30
N SER A 454 -12.77 22.16 -10.19
CA SER A 454 -13.73 21.07 -10.00
C SER A 454 -13.05 19.71 -9.91
N ARG A 455 -12.10 19.39 -10.79
CA ARG A 455 -11.39 18.10 -10.78
C ARG A 455 -10.48 17.95 -9.55
N LEU A 456 -9.90 19.04 -9.05
CA LEU A 456 -9.17 19.01 -7.78
C LEU A 456 -10.13 18.77 -6.60
N ASN A 457 -11.31 19.39 -6.62
CA ASN A 457 -12.36 19.16 -5.64
C ASN A 457 -12.81 17.69 -5.67
N ASP A 458 -13.12 17.14 -6.85
CA ASP A 458 -13.50 15.74 -7.02
C ASP A 458 -12.45 14.78 -6.45
N LEU A 459 -11.16 15.06 -6.66
CA LEU A 459 -10.06 14.26 -6.12
C LEU A 459 -10.05 14.25 -4.59
N LEU A 460 -10.23 15.42 -3.95
CA LEU A 460 -10.24 15.54 -2.50
C LEU A 460 -11.53 14.98 -1.89
N CYS A 461 -12.69 15.19 -2.53
CA CYS A 461 -13.97 14.55 -2.20
C CYS A 461 -13.86 13.02 -2.25
N PHE A 462 -13.29 12.48 -3.33
CA PHE A 462 -13.10 11.04 -3.49
C PHE A 462 -12.24 10.47 -2.36
N LEU A 463 -11.15 11.19 -2.00
CA LEU A 463 -10.27 10.77 -0.91
C LEU A 463 -10.96 10.86 0.45
N GLU A 464 -11.73 11.92 0.71
CA GLU A 464 -12.53 12.06 1.93
C GLU A 464 -13.50 10.90 2.08
N LYS A 465 -14.30 10.62 1.04
CA LYS A 465 -15.23 9.48 1.01
C LYS A 465 -14.49 8.17 1.29
N SER A 466 -13.36 7.95 0.63
CA SER A 466 -12.53 6.76 0.82
C SER A 466 -12.03 6.64 2.28
N LEU A 467 -11.66 7.75 2.92
CA LEU A 467 -11.24 7.78 4.32
C LEU A 467 -12.41 7.43 5.26
N LEU A 468 -13.57 8.08 5.08
CA LEU A 468 -14.76 7.85 5.89
C LEU A 468 -15.22 6.39 5.82
N GLU A 469 -15.19 5.81 4.61
CA GLU A 469 -15.51 4.40 4.38
C GLU A 469 -14.38 3.43 4.76
N LYS A 470 -13.17 3.95 5.02
CA LYS A 470 -11.91 3.19 5.22
C LYS A 470 -11.63 2.22 4.07
N LYS A 471 -11.99 2.64 2.86
CA LYS A 471 -11.92 1.84 1.64
C LYS A 471 -11.29 2.66 0.53
N LEU A 472 -10.13 2.23 0.06
CA LEU A 472 -9.51 2.68 -1.18
C LEU A 472 -8.95 1.46 -1.88
N TYR A 473 -9.61 0.99 -2.93
CA TYR A 473 -9.16 -0.20 -3.65
C TYR A 473 -7.95 0.10 -4.53
N HIS A 474 -6.99 -0.81 -4.58
CA HIS A 474 -5.87 -0.78 -5.50
C HIS A 474 -6.40 -0.73 -6.94
N PHE A 475 -5.83 0.13 -7.78
CA PHE A 475 -6.41 0.41 -9.10
C PHE A 475 -6.49 -0.82 -10.04
N PHE A 476 -5.49 -1.70 -10.00
CA PHE A 476 -5.40 -2.86 -10.91
C PHE A 476 -5.87 -4.21 -10.34
N VAL A 477 -6.02 -4.35 -9.03
CA VAL A 477 -6.30 -5.66 -8.40
C VAL A 477 -7.81 -5.79 -8.17
N GLY A 478 -8.43 -6.75 -8.83
CA GLY A 478 -9.88 -6.97 -8.79
C GLY A 478 -10.71 -5.92 -9.54
N ASN A 479 -10.08 -5.08 -10.36
CA ASN A 479 -10.75 -4.04 -11.13
C ASN A 479 -11.03 -4.49 -12.57
N GLN A 480 -12.26 -4.95 -12.82
CA GLN A 480 -12.70 -5.43 -14.12
C GLN A 480 -12.95 -4.29 -15.15
N LYS A 481 -12.95 -3.03 -14.71
CA LYS A 481 -13.14 -1.87 -15.60
C LYS A 481 -11.85 -1.48 -16.34
N VAL A 482 -10.69 -1.97 -15.91
CA VAL A 482 -9.41 -1.67 -16.57
C VAL A 482 -9.35 -2.38 -17.93
N PRO A 483 -8.98 -1.69 -19.03
CA PRO A 483 -8.95 -2.30 -20.36
C PRO A 483 -8.03 -3.52 -20.47
N ASP A 484 -8.49 -4.56 -21.18
CA ASP A 484 -7.72 -5.80 -21.38
C ASP A 484 -6.40 -5.58 -22.12
N THR A 485 -6.33 -4.52 -22.93
CA THR A 485 -5.12 -4.09 -23.64
C THR A 485 -3.95 -3.77 -22.71
N MET A 486 -4.20 -3.59 -21.41
CA MET A 486 -3.15 -3.39 -20.42
C MET A 486 -2.31 -4.64 -20.16
N GLY A 487 -2.77 -5.85 -20.53
CA GLY A 487 -1.98 -7.08 -20.35
C GLY A 487 -1.71 -7.43 -18.88
N ILE A 488 -2.65 -7.14 -17.99
CA ILE A 488 -2.57 -7.49 -16.56
C ILE A 488 -2.82 -9.01 -16.42
N PRO A 489 -2.02 -9.74 -15.61
CA PRO A 489 -2.23 -11.18 -15.45
C PRO A 489 -3.61 -11.49 -14.87
N GLU A 490 -4.25 -12.54 -15.39
CA GLU A 490 -5.65 -12.87 -15.09
C GLU A 490 -5.91 -13.10 -13.59
N VAL A 491 -4.90 -13.62 -12.88
CA VAL A 491 -4.92 -13.83 -11.42
C VAL A 491 -5.26 -12.53 -10.67
N PHE A 492 -4.80 -11.38 -11.14
CA PHE A 492 -5.08 -10.09 -10.52
C PHE A 492 -6.39 -9.47 -10.99
N ARG A 493 -6.80 -9.72 -12.24
CA ARG A 493 -8.08 -9.26 -12.77
C ARG A 493 -9.26 -9.92 -12.05
N GLN A 494 -9.13 -11.22 -11.75
CA GLN A 494 -10.15 -12.02 -11.06
C GLN A 494 -10.02 -12.00 -9.52
N ALA A 495 -8.98 -11.36 -8.98
CA ALA A 495 -8.77 -11.29 -7.54
C ALA A 495 -9.88 -10.48 -6.84
N GLU A 496 -10.05 -10.71 -5.54
CA GLU A 496 -10.86 -9.82 -4.71
C GLU A 496 -10.19 -8.43 -4.64
N PRO A 497 -10.95 -7.33 -4.76
CA PRO A 497 -10.40 -5.98 -4.71
C PRO A 497 -9.53 -5.72 -3.46
N LEU A 498 -8.28 -5.32 -3.67
CA LEU A 498 -7.32 -5.09 -2.60
C LEU A 498 -7.53 -3.71 -1.96
N ASN A 499 -7.97 -3.65 -0.69
CA ASN A 499 -8.16 -2.39 0.02
C ASN A 499 -6.84 -1.84 0.61
N LEU A 500 -6.33 -0.73 0.07
CA LEU A 500 -5.14 -0.02 0.55
C LEU A 500 -5.35 0.61 1.94
N PHE A 501 -6.60 0.90 2.33
CA PHE A 501 -6.96 1.44 3.63
C PHE A 501 -7.26 0.37 4.69
N CYS A 502 -6.93 -0.90 4.42
CA CYS A 502 -7.00 -1.95 5.42
C CYS A 502 -6.30 -1.58 6.75
N PRO A 503 -5.12 -0.92 6.77
CA PRO A 503 -4.51 -0.46 8.02
C PRO A 503 -5.38 0.49 8.84
N PHE A 504 -6.26 1.28 8.21
CA PHE A 504 -7.18 2.19 8.91
C PHE A 504 -8.37 1.45 9.56
N VAL A 505 -8.69 0.25 9.08
CA VAL A 505 -9.64 -0.65 9.72
C VAL A 505 -9.01 -1.28 10.96
N LEU A 506 -7.74 -1.69 10.85
CA LEU A 506 -7.03 -2.40 11.92
C LEU A 506 -6.49 -1.47 13.02
N GLN A 507 -6.09 -0.23 12.68
CA GLN A 507 -5.39 0.68 13.59
C GLN A 507 -6.16 2.00 13.76
N ARG A 508 -6.95 2.08 14.84
CA ARG A 508 -7.79 3.26 15.14
C ARG A 508 -6.98 4.55 15.33
N SER A 509 -5.82 4.49 15.98
CA SER A 509 -4.97 5.66 16.23
C SER A 509 -4.38 6.22 14.94
N LEU A 510 -3.91 5.35 14.05
CA LEU A 510 -3.41 5.73 12.73
C LEU A 510 -4.53 6.39 11.90
N TYR A 511 -5.72 5.78 11.88
CA TYR A 511 -6.88 6.33 11.19
C TYR A 511 -7.22 7.72 11.70
N GLN A 512 -7.36 7.88 13.02
CA GLN A 512 -7.69 9.16 13.64
C GLN A 512 -6.66 10.25 13.29
N LYS A 513 -5.37 9.96 13.48
CA LYS A 513 -4.28 10.88 13.11
C LYS A 513 -4.33 11.27 11.64
N THR A 514 -4.65 10.32 10.76
CA THR A 514 -4.70 10.54 9.32
C THR A 514 -5.86 11.42 8.91
N VAL A 515 -7.06 11.18 9.48
CA VAL A 515 -8.24 11.99 9.22
C VAL A 515 -8.06 13.41 9.74
N ASP A 516 -7.51 13.57 10.95
CA ASP A 516 -7.26 14.90 11.52
C ASP A 516 -6.25 15.67 10.65
N SER A 517 -5.15 15.02 10.25
CA SER A 517 -4.17 15.60 9.34
C SER A 517 -4.75 15.97 7.96
N PHE A 518 -5.67 15.16 7.43
CA PHE A 518 -6.34 15.44 6.16
C PHE A 518 -7.24 16.69 6.26
N TYR A 519 -8.09 16.80 7.28
CA TYR A 519 -8.94 17.98 7.45
C TYR A 519 -8.15 19.25 7.77
N GLU A 520 -7.04 19.14 8.52
CA GLU A 520 -6.12 20.26 8.72
C GLU A 520 -5.47 20.71 7.41
N MET A 521 -5.05 19.76 6.55
CA MET A 521 -4.52 20.08 5.22
C MET A 521 -5.56 20.85 4.40
N LEU A 522 -6.83 20.41 4.40
CA LEU A 522 -7.91 21.08 3.67
C LEU A 522 -8.16 22.49 4.20
N LYS A 523 -8.25 22.65 5.53
CA LYS A 523 -8.43 23.96 6.17
C LYS A 523 -7.31 24.94 5.83
N ASN A 524 -6.08 24.43 5.75
CA ASN A 524 -4.89 25.25 5.45
C ASN A 524 -4.63 25.43 3.95
N ALA A 525 -5.33 24.69 3.07
CA ALA A 525 -5.02 24.63 1.64
C ALA A 525 -5.10 26.01 0.98
N SER A 526 -6.15 26.79 1.25
CA SER A 526 -6.34 28.12 0.64
C SER A 526 -5.23 29.10 1.04
N THR A 527 -4.88 29.13 2.33
CA THR A 527 -3.77 29.95 2.84
C THR A 527 -2.43 29.52 2.26
N LEU A 528 -2.15 28.21 2.21
CA LEU A 528 -0.90 27.69 1.65
C LEU A 528 -0.77 28.01 0.15
N ILE A 529 -1.83 27.82 -0.62
CA ILE A 529 -1.81 28.09 -2.07
C ILE A 529 -1.60 29.59 -2.33
N SER A 530 -2.25 30.48 -1.58
CA SER A 530 -2.10 31.93 -1.74
C SER A 530 -0.73 32.43 -1.30
N GLU A 531 -0.19 31.96 -0.17
CA GLU A 531 1.13 32.36 0.34
C GLU A 531 2.25 31.98 -0.65
N TYR A 532 2.25 30.75 -1.15
CA TYR A 532 3.23 30.29 -2.12
C TYR A 532 3.03 30.93 -3.51
N SER A 533 1.83 31.43 -3.81
CA SER A 533 1.59 32.22 -5.02
C SER A 533 2.20 33.63 -4.93
N LEU A 534 2.29 34.21 -3.73
CA LEU A 534 2.78 35.58 -3.49
C LEU A 534 4.28 35.64 -3.16
N HIS A 535 4.84 34.63 -2.48
CA HIS A 535 6.24 34.63 -2.02
C HIS A 535 7.13 33.62 -2.75
N ILE A 536 8.25 34.11 -3.31
CA ILE A 536 9.53 33.39 -3.31
C ILE A 536 10.61 34.41 -2.90
N PRO A 537 11.38 34.20 -1.82
CA PRO A 537 12.69 34.85 -1.71
C PRO A 537 13.56 34.25 -2.80
N ALA A 538 14.13 35.11 -3.64
CA ALA A 538 15.07 34.71 -4.69
C ALA A 538 16.10 33.72 -4.11
N ASP A 539 16.19 32.53 -4.71
CA ASP A 539 17.34 31.66 -4.49
C ASP A 539 18.61 32.50 -4.66
N HIS A 540 19.51 32.42 -3.68
CA HIS A 540 20.84 33.01 -3.71
C HIS A 540 21.62 32.45 -4.91
N SER A 541 21.38 33.02 -6.07
CA SER A 541 22.37 33.10 -7.14
C SER A 541 23.31 34.23 -6.72
N SER A 542 24.52 33.83 -6.33
CA SER A 542 25.64 34.73 -6.09
C SER A 542 25.89 35.56 -7.35
N SER A 543 25.38 36.79 -7.33
CA SER A 543 25.85 37.85 -8.20
C SER A 543 27.25 38.23 -7.74
N LEU A 544 28.25 37.53 -8.25
CA LEU A 544 29.62 38.04 -8.29
C LEU A 544 29.63 39.20 -9.29
N GLN A 545 29.30 40.40 -8.78
CA GLN A 545 29.62 41.66 -9.43
C GLN A 545 31.13 41.66 -9.72
N LYS A 546 31.46 41.66 -11.01
CA LYS A 546 32.71 42.25 -11.51
C LYS A 546 32.78 43.68 -10.98
N ARG A 547 33.58 43.91 -9.94
CA ARG A 547 34.18 45.22 -9.69
C ARG A 547 35.46 45.30 -10.50
N THR A 548 35.33 45.82 -11.71
CA THR A 548 36.33 46.67 -12.33
C THR A 548 36.59 47.84 -11.39
N LEU A 549 37.84 48.12 -11.05
CA LEU A 549 38.33 49.45 -10.69
C LEU A 549 39.85 49.47 -10.91
N SER A 550 40.25 50.52 -11.63
CA SER A 550 41.57 51.06 -11.98
C SER A 550 42.83 50.36 -11.48
#